data_AF-A0A371CJ72-F1
#
_entry.id   AF-A0A371CJ72-F1
#
_cell.length_a   1.000
_cell.length_b   1.000
_cell.length_c   1.000
_cell.angle_alpha   90.00
_cell.angle_beta   90.00
_cell.angle_gamma   90.00
#
_symmetry.space_group_name_H-M   'P 1'
#
loop_
_entity.id
_entity.type
_entity.pdbx_description
1 polymer ?
#
loop_
_entity_poly.entity_id
_entity_poly.type
_entity_poly.pdbx_seq_one_letter_code
_entity_poly.pdbx_strand_id
1 'polypeptide(L)'
;SSKTRGPIHIYRSPVRSYVTRLRSLNDRLVAWGYTKKTLKFGRKVGDEYSEVAASDATMQADWVAKKKSWIAEGDRILDYVEDFVSEDLLDYSAEQSMVEHWRNLSSVAFNVTYMMAITQARVDMV
;
A
#
# COMPACT_ATOMS: atom_id res chain seq x y z
N SER A 1 -17.84 2.48 18.59
CA SER A 1 -16.42 2.66 18.21
C SER A 1 -16.05 1.56 17.23
N SER A 2 -16.14 1.83 15.94
CA SER A 2 -15.82 0.85 14.89
C SER A 2 -14.30 0.71 14.80
N LYS A 3 -13.76 -0.39 15.35
CA LYS A 3 -12.38 -0.79 15.08
C LYS A 3 -12.27 -1.18 13.60
N THR A 4 -12.00 -0.21 12.74
CA THR A 4 -11.60 -0.49 11.36
C THR A 4 -10.30 -1.26 11.45
N ARG A 5 -10.35 -2.58 11.21
CA ARG A 5 -9.15 -3.43 11.16
C ARG A 5 -8.33 -2.96 9.95
N GLY A 6 -7.20 -2.31 10.20
CA GLY A 6 -6.25 -1.94 9.15
C GLY A 6 -5.61 -3.16 8.48
N PRO A 7 -4.95 -3.00 7.32
CA PRO A 7 -4.29 -4.06 6.57
C PRO A 7 -3.31 -4.92 7.39
N ILE A 8 -2.61 -4.27 8.32
CA ILE A 8 -1.61 -4.85 9.22
C ILE A 8 -2.26 -5.12 10.57
N HIS A 9 -2.08 -6.34 11.08
CA HIS A 9 -2.50 -6.68 12.43
C HIS A 9 -1.57 -6.01 13.46
N ILE A 10 -2.17 -5.34 14.45
CA ILE A 10 -1.41 -4.68 15.52
C ILE A 10 -1.55 -5.53 16.78
N TYR A 11 -0.47 -6.22 17.13
CA TYR A 11 -0.38 -7.01 18.35
C TYR A 11 -0.22 -6.10 19.57
N ARG A 12 -0.55 -6.62 20.75
CA ARG A 12 -0.28 -5.91 22.00
C ARG A 12 1.24 -5.84 22.20
N SER A 13 1.78 -4.63 22.07
CA SER A 13 3.18 -4.33 22.29
C SER A 13 3.31 -3.34 23.46
N PRO A 14 4.27 -3.54 24.39
CA PRO A 14 4.58 -2.56 25.43
C PRO A 14 5.21 -1.27 24.86
N VAL A 15 5.77 -1.33 23.65
CA VAL A 15 6.40 -0.19 22.98
C VAL A 15 5.34 0.66 22.30
N ARG A 16 4.98 1.79 22.92
CA ARG A 16 3.89 2.66 22.43
C ARG A 16 4.21 3.34 21.08
N SER A 17 5.48 3.65 20.83
CA SER A 17 5.93 4.22 19.54
C SER A 17 5.64 3.25 18.40
N TYR A 18 5.97 1.97 18.58
CA TYR A 18 5.70 0.88 17.64
C TYR A 18 4.22 0.79 17.25
N VAL A 19 3.34 0.71 18.26
CA VAL A 19 1.89 0.63 18.04
C VAL A 19 1.36 1.85 17.31
N THR A 20 1.87 3.04 17.64
CA THR A 20 1.47 4.31 17.00
C THR A 20 1.91 4.34 15.54
N ARG A 21 3.16 3.96 15.24
CA ARG A 21 3.69 3.89 13.88
C ARG A 21 2.92 2.90 13.00
N LEU A 22 2.57 1.72 13.52
CA LEU A 22 1.73 0.75 12.80
C LEU A 22 0.31 1.26 12.51
N ARG A 23 -0.29 2.02 13.43
CA ARG A 23 -1.59 2.66 13.18
C ARG A 23 -1.49 3.69 12.07
N SER A 24 -0.48 4.56 12.13
CA SER A 24 -0.19 5.55 11.09
C SER A 24 -0.02 4.89 9.72
N LEU A 25 0.75 3.79 9.63
CA LEU A 25 0.90 3.03 8.40
C LEU A 25 -0.42 2.42 7.90
N ASN A 26 -1.22 1.85 8.80
CA ASN A 26 -2.55 1.34 8.45
C ASN A 26 -3.47 2.44 7.90
N ASP A 27 -3.47 3.62 8.53
CA ASP A 27 -4.29 4.75 8.10
C ASP A 27 -3.86 5.25 6.72
N ARG A 28 -2.54 5.33 6.46
CA ARG A 28 -1.98 5.65 5.14
C ARG A 28 -2.39 4.64 4.07
N LEU A 29 -2.25 3.34 4.36
CA LEU A 29 -2.65 2.28 3.43
C LEU A 29 -4.14 2.35 3.11
N VAL A 30 -4.99 2.59 4.11
CA VAL A 30 -6.44 2.73 3.90
C VAL A 30 -6.76 3.96 3.05
N ALA A 31 -6.14 5.11 3.37
CA ALA A 31 -6.33 6.35 2.63
C ALA A 31 -5.87 6.23 1.16
N TRP A 32 -4.76 5.52 0.93
CA TRP A 32 -4.23 5.25 -0.40
C TRP A 32 -5.11 4.29 -1.23
N GLY A 33 -6.01 3.53 -0.57
CA GLY A 33 -6.89 2.58 -1.24
C GLY A 33 -6.33 1.17 -1.33
N TYR A 34 -5.44 0.79 -0.40
CA TYR A 34 -4.91 -0.57 -0.29
C TYR A 34 -6.02 -1.63 -0.29
N THR A 35 -5.77 -2.73 -0.99
CA THR A 35 -6.65 -3.89 -0.96
C THR A 35 -5.87 -5.19 -1.10
N LYS A 36 -6.27 -6.22 -0.34
CA LYS A 36 -5.75 -7.58 -0.52
C LYS A 36 -6.33 -8.29 -1.75
N LYS A 37 -7.37 -7.70 -2.38
CA LYS A 37 -8.03 -8.25 -3.56
C LYS A 37 -7.35 -7.74 -4.83
N THR A 38 -6.07 -8.02 -4.99
CA THR A 38 -5.21 -7.48 -6.05
C THR A 38 -5.73 -7.79 -7.46
N LEU A 39 -6.31 -8.96 -7.70
CA LEU A 39 -6.96 -9.28 -8.98
C LEU A 39 -8.17 -8.39 -9.29
N LYS A 40 -9.00 -8.09 -8.26
CA LYS A 40 -10.13 -7.17 -8.43
C LYS A 40 -9.65 -5.75 -8.69
N PHE A 41 -8.57 -5.34 -8.03
CA PHE A 41 -7.92 -4.06 -8.28
C PHE A 41 -7.40 -3.98 -9.72
N GLY A 42 -6.68 -5.00 -10.20
CA GLY A 42 -6.15 -5.01 -11.56
C GLY A 42 -7.23 -4.93 -12.64
N ARG A 43 -8.37 -5.61 -12.44
CA ARG A 43 -9.54 -5.46 -13.33
C ARG A 43 -10.06 -4.03 -13.33
N LYS A 44 -10.27 -3.44 -12.15
CA LYS A 44 -10.72 -2.05 -12.02
C LYS A 44 -9.79 -1.07 -12.76
N VAL A 45 -8.47 -1.21 -12.61
CA VAL A 45 -7.50 -0.36 -13.32
C VAL A 45 -7.56 -0.61 -14.84
N GLY A 46 -7.78 -1.85 -15.28
CA GLY A 46 -7.99 -2.17 -16.69
C GLY A 46 -9.27 -1.56 -17.27
N ASP A 47 -10.36 -1.57 -16.51
CA ASP A 47 -11.63 -0.94 -16.89
C ASP A 47 -11.44 0.59 -17.00
N GLU A 48 -10.83 1.22 -15.98
CA GLU A 48 -10.49 2.65 -15.98
C GLU A 48 -9.59 3.03 -17.16
N TYR A 49 -8.59 2.21 -17.49
CA TYR A 49 -7.74 2.43 -18.68
C TYR A 49 -8.54 2.34 -19.98
N SER A 50 -9.43 1.36 -20.11
CA SER A 50 -10.22 1.17 -21.34
C SER A 50 -11.14 2.35 -21.62
N GLU A 51 -11.72 2.92 -20.55
CA GLU A 51 -12.53 4.14 -20.63
C GLU A 51 -11.68 5.36 -21.06
N VAL A 52 -10.47 5.51 -20.52
CA VAL A 52 -9.59 6.66 -20.81
C VAL A 52 -8.89 6.52 -22.17
N ALA A 53 -8.57 5.32 -22.62
CA ALA A 53 -7.97 5.09 -23.92
C ALA A 53 -8.90 5.52 -25.08
N ALA A 54 -10.21 5.52 -24.85
CA ALA A 54 -11.21 5.99 -25.80
C ALA A 54 -11.56 7.48 -25.67
N SER A 55 -10.99 8.19 -24.69
CA SER A 55 -11.27 9.62 -24.44
C SER A 55 -10.27 10.54 -25.13
N ASP A 56 -10.46 11.86 -24.98
CA ASP A 56 -9.56 12.86 -25.55
C ASP A 56 -8.20 12.94 -24.83
N ALA A 57 -7.23 13.56 -25.49
CA ALA A 57 -5.86 13.69 -24.99
C ALA A 57 -5.77 14.43 -23.64
N THR A 58 -6.71 15.33 -23.33
CA THR A 58 -6.70 16.05 -22.05
C THR A 58 -7.11 15.12 -20.92
N MET A 59 -8.17 14.33 -21.12
CA MET A 59 -8.60 13.32 -20.16
C MET A 59 -7.54 12.25 -19.92
N GLN A 60 -6.84 11.84 -20.99
CA GLN A 60 -5.71 10.91 -20.91
C GLN A 60 -4.57 11.47 -20.06
N ALA A 61 -4.14 12.70 -20.33
CA ALA A 61 -3.09 13.37 -19.56
C ALA A 61 -3.45 13.54 -18.08
N ASP A 62 -4.69 13.95 -17.79
CA ASP A 62 -5.19 14.10 -16.42
C ASP A 62 -5.20 12.78 -15.67
N TRP A 63 -5.62 11.69 -16.32
CA TRP A 63 -5.61 10.37 -15.72
C TRP A 63 -4.18 9.90 -15.43
N VAL A 64 -3.26 10.04 -16.39
CA VAL A 64 -1.84 9.72 -16.21
C VAL A 64 -1.24 10.50 -15.03
N ALA A 65 -1.50 11.81 -14.95
CA ALA A 65 -1.00 12.64 -13.86
C ALA A 65 -1.53 12.18 -12.48
N LYS A 66 -2.83 11.88 -12.39
CA LYS A 66 -3.44 11.34 -11.17
C LYS A 66 -2.85 10.00 -10.77
N LYS A 67 -2.65 9.08 -11.73
CA LYS A 67 -2.05 7.76 -11.46
C LYS A 67 -0.59 7.86 -11.05
N LYS A 68 0.22 8.72 -11.69
CA LYS A 68 1.60 8.98 -11.27
C LYS A 68 1.67 9.54 -9.86
N SER A 69 0.80 10.49 -9.51
CA SER A 69 0.72 11.00 -8.14
C SER A 69 0.32 9.92 -7.13
N TRP A 70 -0.59 9.02 -7.51
CA TRP A 70 -1.01 7.90 -6.66
C TRP A 70 0.11 6.87 -6.48
N ILE A 71 0.87 6.57 -7.53
CA ILE A 71 2.06 5.70 -7.48
C ILE A 71 3.13 6.31 -6.57
N ALA A 72 3.41 7.61 -6.68
CA ALA A 72 4.38 8.29 -5.83
C ALA A 72 3.99 8.24 -4.33
N GLU A 73 2.70 8.26 -4.00
CA GLU A 73 2.26 8.05 -2.61
C GLU A 73 2.44 6.58 -2.17
N GLY A 74 2.31 5.63 -3.10
CA GLY A 74 2.61 4.22 -2.86
C GLY A 74 4.08 3.98 -2.53
N ASP A 75 5.00 4.66 -3.24
CA ASP A 75 6.44 4.61 -2.93
C ASP A 75 6.73 5.11 -1.52
N ARG A 76 6.16 6.26 -1.12
CA ARG A 76 6.33 6.77 0.26
C ARG A 76 5.80 5.81 1.33
N ILE A 77 4.78 5.01 1.01
CA ILE A 77 4.29 3.96 1.90
C ILE A 77 5.32 2.83 2.01
N LEU A 78 5.98 2.45 0.91
CA LEU A 78 7.05 1.46 0.92
C LEU A 78 8.26 1.96 1.72
N ASP A 79 8.67 3.22 1.55
CA ASP A 79 9.72 3.85 2.36
C ASP A 79 9.39 3.74 3.86
N TYR A 80 8.13 4.03 4.23
CA TYR A 80 7.70 3.92 5.62
C TYR A 80 7.72 2.47 6.13
N VAL A 81 7.48 1.48 5.27
CA VAL A 81 7.61 0.06 5.63
C VAL A 81 9.08 -0.31 5.82
N GLU A 82 9.97 0.16 4.95
CA GLU A 82 11.42 -0.06 5.05
C GLU A 82 12.01 0.54 6.32
N ASP A 83 11.67 1.80 6.64
CA ASP A 83 12.05 2.46 7.89
C ASP A 83 11.60 1.64 9.11
N PHE A 84 10.36 1.13 9.06
CA PHE A 84 9.79 0.33 10.14
C PHE A 84 10.54 -1.00 10.34
N VAL A 85 10.93 -1.65 9.24
CA VAL A 85 11.73 -2.89 9.29
C VAL A 85 13.13 -2.61 9.84
N SER A 86 13.72 -1.48 9.45
CA SER A 86 15.12 -1.16 9.76
C SER A 86 15.32 -0.71 11.21
N GLU A 87 14.36 0.02 11.78
CA GLU A 87 14.49 0.60 13.13
C GLU A 87 13.82 -0.22 14.23
N ASP A 88 12.64 -0.80 13.96
CA ASP A 88 11.76 -1.29 15.03
C ASP A 88 11.72 -2.82 15.18
N LEU A 89 12.11 -3.57 14.14
CA LEU A 89 12.05 -5.04 14.15
C LEU A 89 13.26 -5.70 14.80
N LEU A 90 14.41 -5.01 14.88
CA LEU A 90 15.65 -5.57 15.43
C LEU A 90 15.64 -5.70 16.97
N ASP A 91 14.80 -4.94 17.66
CA ASP A 91 14.75 -4.89 19.13
C ASP A 91 13.75 -5.88 19.77
N TYR A 92 13.00 -6.66 18.97
CA TYR A 92 11.93 -7.53 19.46
C TYR A 92 12.36 -9.00 19.62
N SER A 93 12.63 -9.43 20.85
CA SER A 93 13.19 -10.77 21.17
C SER A 93 12.18 -11.93 21.26
N ALA A 94 10.89 -11.73 20.97
CA ALA A 94 9.90 -12.81 20.97
C ALA A 94 9.71 -13.38 19.56
N GLU A 95 10.47 -14.43 19.25
CA GLU A 95 10.64 -15.09 17.94
C GLU A 95 9.33 -15.31 17.17
N GLN A 96 8.27 -15.79 17.84
CA GLN A 96 6.99 -16.07 17.19
C GLN A 96 6.21 -14.80 16.80
N SER A 97 6.29 -13.76 17.62
CA SER A 97 5.65 -12.47 17.31
C SER A 97 6.35 -11.78 16.14
N MET A 98 7.68 -11.87 16.05
CA MET A 98 8.44 -11.31 14.95
C MET A 98 8.07 -11.93 13.60
N VAL A 99 7.95 -13.25 13.52
CA VAL A 99 7.58 -13.95 12.28
C VAL A 99 6.23 -13.48 11.74
N GLU A 100 5.25 -13.28 12.62
CA GLU A 100 3.93 -12.82 12.20
C GLU A 100 3.92 -11.34 11.78
N HIS A 101 4.68 -10.48 12.46
CA HIS A 101 4.83 -9.08 12.04
C HIS A 101 5.54 -8.97 10.70
N TRP A 102 6.65 -9.69 10.53
CA TRP A 102 7.37 -9.78 9.27
C TRP A 102 6.46 -10.24 8.13
N ARG A 103 5.70 -11.32 8.36
CA ARG A 103 4.74 -11.83 7.38
C ARG A 103 3.71 -10.77 6.97
N ASN A 104 3.18 -10.01 7.93
CA ASN A 104 2.19 -8.97 7.64
C ASN A 104 2.81 -7.79 6.86
N LEU A 105 3.98 -7.30 7.26
CA LEU A 105 4.68 -6.19 6.60
C LEU A 105 5.11 -6.57 5.18
N SER A 106 5.74 -7.73 5.01
CA SER A 106 6.15 -8.23 3.70
C SER A 106 4.96 -8.46 2.78
N SER A 107 3.83 -8.95 3.32
CA SER A 107 2.59 -9.08 2.54
C SER A 107 2.03 -7.72 2.11
N VAL A 108 2.12 -6.70 2.95
CA VAL A 108 1.71 -5.34 2.59
C VAL A 108 2.62 -4.77 1.52
N ALA A 109 3.94 -4.82 1.71
CA ALA A 109 4.93 -4.34 0.74
C ALA A 109 4.69 -4.97 -0.63
N PHE A 110 4.59 -6.31 -0.69
CA PHE A 110 4.30 -7.03 -1.92
C PHE A 110 3.02 -6.53 -2.61
N ASN A 111 1.92 -6.37 -1.86
CA ASN A 111 0.65 -5.94 -2.43
C ASN A 111 0.67 -4.48 -2.91
N VAL A 112 1.34 -3.59 -2.18
CA VAL A 112 1.54 -2.19 -2.59
C VAL A 112 2.33 -2.15 -3.91
N THR A 113 3.49 -2.81 -3.96
CA THR A 113 4.32 -2.90 -5.17
C THR A 113 3.53 -3.51 -6.34
N TYR A 114 2.76 -4.57 -6.11
CA TYR A 114 1.95 -5.20 -7.15
C TYR A 114 0.88 -4.24 -7.71
N MET A 115 0.14 -3.54 -6.82
CA MET A 115 -0.87 -2.57 -7.23
C MET A 115 -0.26 -1.39 -8.01
N MET A 116 0.92 -0.93 -7.59
CA MET A 116 1.68 0.10 -8.31
C MET A 116 2.13 -0.39 -9.68
N ALA A 117 2.72 -1.59 -9.76
CA ALA A 117 3.22 -2.15 -11.02
C ALA A 117 2.11 -2.31 -12.08
N ILE A 118 0.93 -2.81 -11.69
CA ILE A 118 -0.21 -2.89 -12.62
C ILE A 118 -0.63 -1.50 -13.10
N THR A 119 -0.67 -0.53 -12.19
CA THR A 119 -1.07 0.84 -12.54
C THR A 119 -0.05 1.47 -13.47
N GLN A 120 1.24 1.34 -13.16
CA GLN A 120 2.35 1.83 -13.98
C GLN A 120 2.30 1.23 -15.38
N ALA A 121 2.11 -0.08 -15.50
CA ALA A 121 2.02 -0.75 -16.79
C ALA A 121 0.87 -0.22 -17.67
N ARG A 122 -0.20 0.34 -17.10
CA ARG A 122 -1.28 0.98 -17.86
C ARG A 122 -0.98 2.44 -18.16
N VAL A 123 -0.36 3.15 -17.22
CA VAL A 123 0.12 4.52 -17.43
C VAL A 123 1.10 4.58 -18.60
N ASP A 124 1.98 3.60 -18.75
CA ASP A 124 2.97 3.55 -19.83
C ASP A 124 2.37 3.20 -21.21
N MET A 125 1.09 2.84 -21.25
CA MET A 125 0.35 2.50 -22.49
C MET A 125 -0.52 3.65 -23.01
N VAL A 126 -0.70 4.72 -22.23
CA VAL A 126 -1.43 5.94 -22.61
C VAL A 126 -0.45 6.93 -23.22
#